data_AF-A0A8R1XY70-F1
#
_entry.id   AF-A0A8R1XY70-F1
#
_cell.length_a   1.000
_cell.length_b   1.000
_cell.length_c   1.000
_cell.angle_alpha   90.00
_cell.angle_beta   90.00
_cell.angle_gamma   90.00
#
_symmetry.space_group_name_H-M   'P 1'
#
loop_
_entity.id
_entity.type
_entity.pdbx_description
1 polymer ?
#
loop_
_entity_poly.entity_id
_entity_poly.type
_entity_poly.pdbx_seq_one_letter_code
_entity_poly.pdbx_strand_id
1 'polypeptide(L)'
;MTDKGGIGAQQYQIPPPKTQGAATGGQQLSATATQFVDKIDPFSKRGTSKRRRRLVNSSRYHPDSEPELAQLPLIKDSSSAEQSALVIQKLQQCQKIFDFYDPVAQLKSKEIKRAALNELIDHITTVKGAITESIYPEVIKMVSKNIFRVLPPSDNSEFDPEEDEPTLEVSWPHLQLVYELFLRFLESPDFQAAVGKKYIDQRFVLNLLDLFDSEDPRERDFLKTVLHRIYGKFLGLRAFIRKQINNMFLSFVFETDSFNGVGELLEILGSIINGFALPLKQEHKVFLVKVLLPLHKPRCLSLYHAQLAYCVVQFIEKDSTLTPQVFDALLKFWPRTCSAKEVMFLGEVEEILDIIEPEQFKKIIEPLFKQLAKCVSSPHFQVAERALYFWNNEYILSLIEENSGQVMPIMFPALYRISKEHWNQTIVALVYNVLKTFMEMNGKLFDELTANYKLERQKEKRKEKEREDLWKRLAAVELNPPKDRDPHILSKTPLTNFTTKRELPAGYGLIAPTNSVIDKAPNFNKRSNTGTNSSSIKK
;
A
#
# COMPACT_ATOMS: atom_id res chain seq x y z
N MET A 1 50.39 2.58 59.77
CA MET A 1 49.12 2.68 60.52
C MET A 1 48.01 2.77 59.48
N THR A 2 47.66 1.65 58.82
CA THR A 2 46.50 0.77 59.12
C THR A 2 45.19 1.58 59.08
N ASP A 3 44.24 1.37 58.17
CA ASP A 3 43.73 0.09 57.67
C ASP A 3 42.97 0.22 56.32
N LYS A 4 42.95 -0.87 55.54
CA LYS A 4 42.26 -1.06 54.26
C LYS A 4 41.02 -1.94 54.47
N GLY A 5 39.95 -1.69 53.71
CA GLY A 5 38.89 -2.68 53.41
C GLY A 5 37.79 -2.02 52.58
N GLY A 6 37.28 -2.53 51.46
CA GLY A 6 37.34 -3.88 50.89
C GLY A 6 35.93 -4.29 50.43
N ILE A 7 35.60 -3.96 49.17
CA ILE A 7 34.74 -4.65 48.17
C ILE A 7 33.36 -5.20 48.61
N GLY A 8 32.31 -4.81 47.86
CA GLY A 8 31.07 -5.56 47.72
C GLY A 8 30.28 -5.16 46.47
N ALA A 9 30.44 -5.89 45.37
CA ALA A 9 29.60 -5.77 44.18
C ALA A 9 28.32 -6.61 44.37
N GLN A 10 27.15 -5.97 44.39
CA GLN A 10 25.86 -6.65 44.45
C GLN A 10 25.37 -6.97 43.03
N GLN A 11 25.26 -8.26 42.71
CA GLN A 11 24.52 -8.78 41.55
C GLN A 11 23.01 -8.55 41.78
N TYR A 12 22.35 -7.84 40.85
CA TYR A 12 20.91 -7.65 40.87
C TYR A 12 20.22 -8.76 40.05
N GLN A 13 19.55 -9.70 40.71
CA GLN A 13 18.58 -10.60 40.08
C GLN A 13 17.23 -9.88 39.88
N ILE A 14 16.70 -9.92 38.66
CA ILE A 14 15.33 -9.48 38.36
C ILE A 14 14.37 -10.61 38.81
N PRO A 15 13.38 -10.34 39.69
CA PRO A 15 12.44 -11.37 40.12
C PRO A 15 11.53 -11.81 38.96
N PRO A 16 11.22 -13.11 38.80
CA PRO A 16 10.28 -13.58 37.79
C PRO A 16 8.85 -13.09 38.10
N PRO A 17 7.99 -12.90 37.08
CA PRO A 17 6.58 -12.57 37.30
C PRO A 17 5.88 -13.75 37.98
N LYS A 18 5.07 -13.45 39.00
CA LYS A 18 4.26 -14.43 39.73
C LYS A 18 3.20 -15.03 38.78
N THR A 19 3.41 -16.25 38.32
CA THR A 19 2.41 -17.04 37.61
C THR A 19 1.51 -17.76 38.62
N GLN A 20 0.21 -17.49 38.54
CA GLN A 20 -0.84 -18.33 39.14
C GLN A 20 -1.63 -18.99 38.00
N GLY A 21 -1.83 -20.30 38.11
CA GLY A 21 -2.92 -21.03 37.47
C GLY A 21 -2.58 -21.72 36.15
N ALA A 22 -2.45 -23.05 36.22
CA ALA A 22 -2.28 -23.94 35.09
C ALA A 22 -3.52 -23.99 34.18
N ALA A 23 -3.31 -23.92 32.87
CA ALA A 23 -4.20 -24.49 31.88
C ALA A 23 -3.36 -25.12 30.77
N THR A 24 -3.41 -26.44 30.76
CA THR A 24 -2.92 -27.41 29.79
C THR A 24 -3.41 -27.16 28.36
N GLY A 25 -2.58 -27.46 27.37
CA GLY A 25 -3.04 -27.73 25.99
C GLY A 25 -2.12 -27.17 24.92
N GLY A 26 -1.17 -27.97 24.45
CA GLY A 26 -0.42 -27.65 23.24
C GLY A 26 -1.31 -27.85 22.01
N GLN A 27 -1.26 -26.90 21.09
CA GLN A 27 -1.57 -27.13 19.68
C GLN A 27 -0.86 -26.06 18.85
N GLN A 28 -0.11 -26.54 17.85
CA GLN A 28 0.47 -25.74 16.78
C GLN A 28 -0.65 -25.01 16.05
N LEU A 29 -0.57 -23.69 15.96
CA LEU A 29 -1.46 -22.89 15.11
C LEU A 29 -0.61 -22.11 14.11
N SER A 30 -0.41 -22.74 12.96
CA SER A 30 -0.37 -22.04 11.68
C SER A 30 -1.76 -21.42 11.49
N ALA A 31 -1.85 -20.11 11.46
CA ALA A 31 -3.09 -19.41 11.20
C ALA A 31 -2.81 -18.21 10.29
N THR A 32 -3.08 -18.44 9.01
CA THR A 32 -3.61 -17.47 8.06
C THR A 32 -4.36 -16.33 8.75
N ALA A 33 -3.86 -15.11 8.55
CA ALA A 33 -4.50 -13.87 8.96
C ALA A 33 -5.75 -13.61 8.11
N THR A 34 -6.88 -14.20 8.50
CA THR A 34 -8.22 -13.74 8.13
C THR A 34 -9.19 -14.16 9.22
N GLN A 35 -10.11 -13.25 9.56
CA GLN A 35 -11.27 -13.42 10.47
C GLN A 35 -11.02 -13.22 11.97
N PHE A 36 -10.99 -11.95 12.38
CA PHE A 36 -11.65 -11.50 13.62
C PHE A 36 -12.13 -10.06 13.38
N VAL A 37 -13.39 -9.91 12.96
CA VAL A 37 -14.05 -8.59 12.85
C VAL A 37 -14.72 -8.34 14.20
N ASP A 38 -14.28 -7.26 14.84
CA ASP A 38 -14.75 -6.86 16.16
C ASP A 38 -16.24 -6.47 16.12
N LYS A 39 -16.90 -6.82 17.21
CA LYS A 39 -18.33 -6.64 17.43
C LYS A 39 -18.72 -5.16 17.35
N ILE A 40 -19.56 -4.85 16.36
CA ILE A 40 -20.75 -3.97 16.43
C ILE A 40 -20.55 -2.75 17.34
N ASP A 41 -20.16 -1.61 16.75
CA ASP A 41 -20.31 -0.29 17.36
C ASP A 41 -21.81 0.05 17.46
N PRO A 42 -22.39 0.19 18.68
CA PRO A 42 -23.78 0.55 18.87
C PRO A 42 -24.14 2.00 18.45
N PHE A 43 -23.17 2.79 17.97
CA PHE A 43 -23.38 4.15 17.49
C PHE A 43 -23.33 4.31 15.96
N SER A 44 -23.10 3.24 15.19
CA SER A 44 -23.18 3.31 13.72
C SER A 44 -24.62 3.34 13.23
N LYS A 45 -25.27 4.50 13.39
CA LYS A 45 -26.51 4.84 12.68
C LYS A 45 -26.15 5.27 11.25
N ARG A 46 -25.86 4.32 10.36
CA ARG A 46 -25.98 4.57 8.91
C ARG A 46 -27.21 3.87 8.38
N GLY A 47 -28.16 4.72 7.99
CA GLY A 47 -29.54 4.38 7.71
C GLY A 47 -29.70 3.52 6.47
N THR A 48 -30.51 2.48 6.64
CA THR A 48 -31.20 1.79 5.56
C THR A 48 -32.00 2.80 4.72
N SER A 49 -31.53 3.11 3.53
CA SER A 49 -32.39 3.68 2.48
C SER A 49 -32.04 3.04 1.14
N LYS A 50 -32.54 1.80 0.96
CA LYS A 50 -32.63 1.14 -0.35
C LYS A 50 -33.57 1.96 -1.25
N ARG A 51 -33.06 3.04 -1.84
CA ARG A 51 -33.73 3.71 -2.94
C ARG A 51 -33.16 3.15 -4.24
N ARG A 52 -33.77 2.05 -4.69
CA ARG A 52 -33.53 1.40 -5.99
C ARG A 52 -33.78 2.43 -7.10
N ARG A 53 -32.77 3.24 -7.44
CA ARG A 53 -32.82 4.12 -8.62
C ARG A 53 -32.75 3.21 -9.84
N ARG A 54 -33.59 3.51 -10.83
CA ARG A 54 -33.59 2.82 -12.13
C ARG A 54 -32.17 2.87 -12.70
N LEU A 55 -31.52 1.71 -12.78
CA LEU A 55 -30.27 1.55 -13.50
C LEU A 55 -30.46 2.10 -14.90
N VAL A 56 -29.58 3.02 -15.26
CA VAL A 56 -29.58 3.68 -16.56
C VAL A 56 -29.27 2.61 -17.59
N ASN A 57 -30.28 2.19 -18.37
CA ASN A 57 -30.08 1.34 -19.53
C ASN A 57 -28.94 1.93 -20.38
N SER A 58 -27.86 1.16 -20.55
CA SER A 58 -26.78 1.54 -21.44
C SER A 58 -27.34 1.72 -22.84
N SER A 59 -26.94 2.78 -23.56
CA SER A 59 -27.30 3.01 -24.97
C SER A 59 -26.85 1.90 -25.92
N ARG A 60 -26.12 0.90 -25.39
CA ARG A 60 -25.71 -0.33 -26.07
C ARG A 60 -26.85 -1.28 -26.35
N TYR A 61 -27.93 -1.22 -25.58
CA TYR A 61 -29.07 -2.09 -25.75
C TYR A 61 -30.01 -1.46 -26.79
N HIS A 62 -30.06 -2.04 -27.98
CA HIS A 62 -31.06 -1.69 -28.98
C HIS A 62 -32.42 -2.29 -28.56
N PRO A 63 -33.47 -1.48 -28.32
CA PRO A 63 -34.77 -2.00 -27.93
C PRO A 63 -35.48 -2.72 -29.11
N ASP A 64 -35.88 -3.96 -28.85
CA ASP A 64 -37.03 -4.72 -29.40
C ASP A 64 -37.31 -4.83 -30.92
N SER A 65 -36.44 -4.33 -31.80
CA SER A 65 -36.72 -4.32 -33.26
C SER A 65 -35.87 -5.28 -34.08
N GLU A 66 -34.96 -6.03 -33.48
CA GLU A 66 -34.03 -6.89 -34.22
C GLU A 66 -34.47 -8.36 -34.26
N PRO A 67 -34.27 -9.06 -35.39
CA PRO A 67 -34.65 -10.46 -35.53
C PRO A 67 -33.96 -11.34 -34.48
N GLU A 68 -34.70 -12.37 -34.07
CA GLU A 68 -34.20 -13.47 -33.24
C GLU A 68 -32.95 -14.07 -33.90
N LEU A 69 -31.93 -14.43 -33.11
CA LEU A 69 -30.74 -15.08 -33.65
C LEU A 69 -31.13 -16.42 -34.28
N ALA A 70 -30.70 -16.65 -35.52
CA ALA A 70 -30.82 -17.96 -36.17
C ALA A 70 -29.77 -18.93 -35.62
N GLN A 71 -30.16 -20.16 -35.29
CA GLN A 71 -29.21 -21.17 -34.85
C GLN A 71 -28.38 -21.68 -36.05
N LEU A 72 -27.08 -21.35 -36.06
CA LEU A 72 -26.15 -21.81 -37.09
C LEU A 72 -25.78 -23.30 -36.89
N PRO A 73 -25.45 -24.05 -37.97
CA PRO A 73 -25.00 -25.44 -37.88
C PRO A 73 -23.80 -25.64 -36.94
N LEU A 74 -23.56 -26.88 -36.50
CA LEU A 74 -22.39 -27.22 -35.70
C LEU A 74 -21.12 -27.20 -36.57
N ILE A 75 -20.03 -26.68 -36.03
CA ILE A 75 -18.70 -26.61 -36.65
C ILE A 75 -18.18 -28.03 -36.93
N LYS A 76 -18.40 -28.97 -36.01
CA LYS A 76 -17.94 -30.35 -36.12
C LYS A 76 -18.60 -31.13 -37.28
N ASP A 77 -19.81 -30.73 -37.66
CA ASP A 77 -20.58 -31.39 -38.72
C ASP A 77 -20.26 -30.81 -40.12
N SER A 78 -19.52 -29.71 -40.18
CA SER A 78 -19.16 -29.02 -41.43
C SER A 78 -17.82 -29.53 -41.98
N SER A 79 -17.66 -29.48 -43.30
CA SER A 79 -16.38 -29.87 -43.93
C SER A 79 -15.24 -28.93 -43.51
N SER A 80 -13.99 -29.41 -43.51
CA SER A 80 -12.80 -28.62 -43.14
C SER A 80 -12.70 -27.28 -43.90
N ALA A 81 -13.15 -27.25 -45.16
CA ALA A 81 -13.19 -26.03 -45.98
C ALA A 81 -14.26 -25.02 -45.50
N GLU A 82 -15.41 -25.50 -45.01
CA GLU A 82 -16.53 -24.68 -44.54
C GLU A 82 -16.36 -24.24 -43.08
N GLN A 83 -15.59 -24.98 -42.28
CA GLN A 83 -15.38 -24.69 -40.86
C GLN A 83 -14.86 -23.27 -40.63
N SER A 84 -13.89 -22.80 -41.41
CA SER A 84 -13.36 -21.43 -41.27
C SER A 84 -14.43 -20.36 -41.52
N ALA A 85 -15.25 -20.55 -42.55
CA ALA A 85 -16.35 -19.64 -42.87
C ALA A 85 -17.44 -19.65 -41.79
N LEU A 86 -17.77 -20.84 -41.26
CA LEU A 86 -18.76 -20.99 -40.20
C LEU A 86 -18.29 -20.40 -38.87
N VAL A 87 -17.00 -20.54 -38.53
CA VAL A 87 -16.37 -19.88 -37.38
C VAL A 87 -16.52 -18.36 -37.50
N ILE A 88 -16.23 -17.79 -38.67
CA ILE A 88 -16.41 -16.35 -38.94
C ILE A 88 -17.87 -15.94 -38.74
N GLN A 89 -18.82 -16.68 -39.29
CA GLN A 89 -20.25 -16.40 -39.12
C GLN A 89 -20.69 -16.44 -37.65
N LYS A 90 -20.24 -17.45 -36.88
CA LYS A 90 -20.52 -17.54 -35.45
C LYS A 90 -19.89 -16.40 -34.65
N LEU A 91 -18.65 -16.01 -34.96
CA LEU A 91 -18.00 -14.85 -34.35
C LEU A 91 -18.77 -13.55 -34.62
N GLN A 92 -19.25 -13.36 -35.85
CA GLN A 92 -20.09 -12.21 -36.23
C GLN A 92 -21.43 -12.22 -35.50
N GLN A 93 -22.07 -13.39 -35.38
CA GLN A 93 -23.31 -13.53 -34.62
C GLN A 93 -23.12 -13.20 -33.13
N CYS A 94 -22.00 -13.61 -32.54
CA CYS A 94 -21.65 -13.33 -31.14
C CYS A 94 -21.36 -11.84 -30.87
N GLN A 95 -21.26 -10.99 -31.90
CA GLN A 95 -21.14 -9.53 -31.74
C GLN A 95 -22.43 -8.87 -31.22
N LYS A 96 -23.59 -9.54 -31.32
CA LYS A 96 -24.85 -9.01 -30.79
C LYS A 96 -24.84 -9.00 -29.26
N ILE A 97 -25.15 -7.86 -28.67
CA ILE A 97 -25.21 -7.66 -27.21
C ILE A 97 -26.66 -7.80 -26.76
N PHE A 98 -26.89 -8.48 -25.64
CA PHE A 98 -28.21 -8.69 -25.06
C PHE A 98 -28.33 -7.92 -23.75
N ASP A 99 -29.52 -7.39 -23.48
CA ASP A 99 -29.84 -6.82 -22.16
C ASP A 99 -30.13 -7.96 -21.17
N PHE A 100 -29.37 -8.00 -20.08
CA PHE A 100 -29.54 -8.97 -18.99
C PHE A 100 -30.28 -8.38 -17.78
N TYR A 101 -30.59 -7.09 -17.76
CA TYR A 101 -31.45 -6.49 -16.74
C TYR A 101 -32.90 -6.97 -16.87
N ASP A 102 -33.32 -7.32 -18.09
CA ASP A 102 -34.48 -8.18 -18.31
C ASP A 102 -33.99 -9.62 -18.57
N PRO A 103 -34.03 -10.52 -17.56
CA PRO A 103 -33.55 -11.88 -17.72
C PRO A 103 -34.42 -12.73 -18.66
N VAL A 104 -35.70 -12.36 -18.86
CA VAL A 104 -36.67 -13.16 -19.63
C VAL A 104 -36.69 -12.76 -21.11
N ALA A 105 -36.34 -11.50 -21.41
CA ALA A 105 -36.22 -11.03 -22.78
C ALA A 105 -35.19 -11.82 -23.60
N GLN A 106 -35.59 -12.22 -24.81
CA GLN A 106 -34.73 -12.84 -25.83
C GLN A 106 -34.00 -14.11 -25.35
N LEU A 107 -34.62 -14.89 -24.43
CA LEU A 107 -33.99 -16.07 -23.81
C LEU A 107 -33.40 -17.06 -24.82
N LYS A 108 -34.15 -17.38 -25.89
CA LYS A 108 -33.68 -18.29 -26.96
C LYS A 108 -32.46 -17.72 -27.70
N SER A 109 -32.45 -16.43 -28.01
CA SER A 109 -31.27 -15.80 -28.64
C SER A 109 -30.07 -15.74 -27.70
N LYS A 110 -30.29 -15.47 -26.40
CA LYS A 110 -29.23 -15.52 -25.38
C LYS A 110 -28.62 -16.92 -25.29
N GLU A 111 -29.44 -17.96 -25.36
CA GLU A 111 -28.99 -19.35 -25.33
C GLU A 111 -28.23 -19.74 -26.60
N ILE A 112 -28.69 -19.31 -27.78
CA ILE A 112 -27.98 -19.52 -29.05
C ILE A 112 -26.58 -18.91 -29.00
N LYS A 113 -26.44 -17.67 -28.51
CA LYS A 113 -25.12 -17.04 -28.34
C LYS A 113 -24.25 -17.80 -27.33
N ARG A 114 -24.84 -18.24 -26.21
CA ARG A 114 -24.12 -19.03 -25.20
C ARG A 114 -23.57 -20.33 -25.79
N ALA A 115 -24.39 -21.07 -26.54
CA ALA A 115 -23.97 -22.31 -27.20
C ALA A 115 -22.88 -22.05 -28.27
N ALA A 116 -23.04 -21.00 -29.09
CA ALA A 116 -22.07 -20.63 -30.11
C ALA A 116 -20.70 -20.25 -29.52
N LEU A 117 -20.67 -19.51 -28.41
CA LEU A 117 -19.41 -19.17 -27.73
C LEU A 117 -18.71 -20.40 -27.15
N ASN A 118 -19.46 -21.31 -26.50
CA ASN A 118 -18.90 -22.57 -26.00
C ASN A 118 -18.30 -23.42 -27.13
N GLU A 119 -18.99 -23.51 -28.25
CA GLU A 119 -18.51 -24.25 -29.42
C GLU A 119 -17.25 -23.62 -30.04
N LEU A 120 -17.18 -22.29 -30.11
CA LEU A 120 -15.99 -21.56 -30.56
C LEU A 120 -14.80 -21.81 -29.62
N ILE A 121 -15.02 -21.85 -28.30
CA ILE A 121 -13.98 -22.17 -27.31
C ILE A 121 -13.46 -23.59 -27.54
N ASP A 122 -14.36 -24.58 -27.66
CA ASP A 122 -14.00 -25.98 -27.91
C ASP A 122 -13.23 -26.13 -29.22
N HIS A 123 -13.67 -25.47 -30.29
CA HIS A 123 -13.00 -25.50 -31.59
C HIS A 123 -11.58 -24.92 -31.53
N ILE A 124 -11.39 -23.71 -30.97
CA ILE A 124 -10.07 -23.07 -30.86
C ILE A 124 -9.12 -23.87 -29.96
N THR A 125 -9.65 -24.57 -28.96
CA THR A 125 -8.85 -25.34 -28.00
C THR A 125 -8.44 -26.72 -28.53
N THR A 126 -9.31 -27.38 -29.30
CA THR A 126 -9.12 -28.79 -29.70
C THR A 126 -8.53 -28.95 -31.11
N VAL A 127 -8.83 -28.04 -32.04
CA VAL A 127 -8.44 -28.17 -33.46
C VAL A 127 -7.12 -27.44 -33.72
N LYS A 128 -6.07 -28.19 -34.07
CA LYS A 128 -4.78 -27.63 -34.50
C LYS A 128 -4.93 -26.85 -35.81
N GLY A 129 -4.33 -25.67 -35.89
CA GLY A 129 -4.43 -24.79 -37.04
C GLY A 129 -5.77 -24.07 -37.17
N ALA A 130 -6.64 -24.13 -36.15
CA ALA A 130 -7.92 -23.42 -36.15
C ALA A 130 -7.75 -21.89 -36.27
N ILE A 131 -6.63 -21.33 -35.82
CA ILE A 131 -6.36 -19.90 -35.85
C ILE A 131 -5.70 -19.52 -37.20
N THR A 132 -6.53 -19.17 -38.18
CA THR A 132 -6.09 -18.61 -39.47
C THR A 132 -6.02 -17.08 -39.43
N GLU A 133 -5.30 -16.45 -40.36
CA GLU A 133 -5.15 -14.98 -40.37
C GLU A 133 -6.49 -14.23 -40.47
N SER A 134 -7.50 -14.82 -41.16
CA SER A 134 -8.84 -14.24 -41.30
C SER A 134 -9.65 -14.22 -40.00
N ILE A 135 -9.29 -15.06 -39.02
CA ILE A 135 -10.01 -15.17 -37.74
C ILE A 135 -9.60 -14.05 -36.76
N TYR A 136 -8.36 -13.53 -36.84
CA TYR A 136 -7.86 -12.46 -35.98
C TYR A 136 -8.78 -11.22 -35.92
N PRO A 137 -9.12 -10.56 -37.05
CA PRO A 137 -9.98 -9.38 -37.00
C PRO A 137 -11.35 -9.67 -36.40
N GLU A 138 -11.94 -10.83 -36.68
CA GLU A 138 -13.27 -11.19 -36.20
C GLU A 138 -13.30 -11.49 -34.71
N VAL A 139 -12.31 -12.21 -34.18
CA VAL A 139 -12.17 -12.45 -32.73
C VAL A 139 -11.97 -11.13 -32.01
N ILE A 140 -11.01 -10.29 -32.44
CA ILE A 140 -10.72 -9.02 -31.78
C ILE A 140 -11.93 -8.08 -31.83
N LYS A 141 -12.65 -8.02 -32.96
CA LYS A 141 -13.88 -7.22 -33.08
C LYS A 141 -15.01 -7.74 -32.19
N MET A 142 -15.19 -9.06 -32.12
CA MET A 142 -16.20 -9.69 -31.26
C MET A 142 -15.90 -9.43 -29.79
N VAL A 143 -14.66 -9.63 -29.34
CA VAL A 143 -14.22 -9.32 -27.98
C VAL A 143 -14.45 -7.84 -27.68
N SER A 144 -13.96 -6.94 -28.54
CA SER A 144 -14.06 -5.49 -28.35
C SER A 144 -15.50 -5.00 -28.18
N LYS A 145 -16.44 -5.51 -28.99
CA LYS A 145 -17.86 -5.13 -28.89
C LYS A 145 -18.49 -5.60 -27.58
N ASN A 146 -18.12 -6.79 -27.10
CA ASN A 146 -18.71 -7.37 -25.91
C ASN A 146 -18.13 -6.78 -24.62
N ILE A 147 -16.80 -6.64 -24.51
CA ILE A 147 -16.15 -6.27 -23.24
C ILE A 147 -16.02 -4.76 -23.05
N PHE A 148 -15.65 -4.00 -24.10
CA PHE A 148 -15.28 -2.59 -23.92
C PHE A 148 -16.50 -1.73 -23.68
N ARG A 149 -16.78 -1.46 -22.40
CA ARG A 149 -17.91 -0.67 -21.92
C ARG A 149 -17.53 0.39 -20.93
N VAL A 150 -18.37 1.42 -20.88
CA VAL A 150 -18.35 2.35 -19.76
C VAL A 150 -18.93 1.58 -18.59
N LEU A 151 -18.14 1.46 -17.53
CA LEU A 151 -18.56 0.80 -16.31
C LEU A 151 -19.70 1.61 -15.65
N PRO A 152 -20.67 0.94 -15.00
CA PRO A 152 -21.72 1.64 -14.28
C PRO A 152 -21.10 2.54 -13.20
N PRO A 153 -21.71 3.69 -12.88
CA PRO A 153 -21.27 4.50 -11.75
C PRO A 153 -21.39 3.69 -10.46
N SER A 154 -20.43 3.84 -9.55
CA SER A 154 -20.51 3.21 -8.23
C SER A 154 -21.70 3.77 -7.45
N ASP A 155 -22.52 2.88 -6.89
CA ASP A 155 -23.78 3.25 -6.24
C ASP A 155 -23.57 3.95 -4.87
N ASN A 156 -22.37 3.80 -4.27
CA ASN A 156 -22.03 4.32 -2.95
C ASN A 156 -20.80 5.24 -3.00
N SER A 157 -20.99 6.53 -2.73
CA SER A 157 -19.86 7.48 -2.53
C SER A 157 -19.08 7.22 -1.24
N GLU A 158 -19.62 6.40 -0.35
CA GLU A 158 -18.99 5.93 0.89
C GLU A 158 -18.69 4.43 0.85
N PHE A 159 -18.62 3.83 -0.36
CA PHE A 159 -18.34 2.41 -0.52
C PHE A 159 -17.07 2.05 0.25
N ASP A 160 -17.18 1.14 1.20
CA ASP A 160 -16.03 0.53 1.86
C ASP A 160 -15.77 -0.82 1.20
N PRO A 161 -14.74 -0.96 0.36
CA PRO A 161 -14.47 -2.23 -0.31
C PRO A 161 -14.16 -3.38 0.65
N GLU A 162 -13.88 -3.10 1.93
CA GLU A 162 -13.70 -4.13 2.96
C GLU A 162 -15.04 -4.66 3.50
N GLU A 163 -16.08 -3.84 3.54
CA GLU A 163 -17.38 -4.17 4.18
C GLU A 163 -18.51 -4.42 3.18
N ASP A 164 -18.50 -3.73 2.05
CA ASP A 164 -19.61 -3.74 1.09
C ASP A 164 -19.50 -4.90 0.07
N GLU A 165 -20.64 -5.53 -0.24
CA GLU A 165 -20.71 -6.56 -1.28
C GLU A 165 -20.51 -5.95 -2.67
N PRO A 166 -19.64 -6.53 -3.52
CA PRO A 166 -19.37 -5.98 -4.85
C PRO A 166 -20.57 -6.12 -5.79
N THR A 167 -20.77 -5.13 -6.65
CA THR A 167 -21.79 -5.22 -7.70
C THR A 167 -21.37 -6.20 -8.78
N LEU A 168 -22.10 -7.33 -8.88
CA LEU A 168 -21.83 -8.35 -9.90
C LEU A 168 -22.42 -7.96 -11.27
N GLU A 169 -21.68 -8.24 -12.33
CA GLU A 169 -22.10 -7.94 -13.70
C GLU A 169 -23.22 -8.89 -14.15
N VAL A 170 -24.38 -8.34 -14.50
CA VAL A 170 -25.58 -9.12 -14.88
C VAL A 170 -25.39 -9.89 -16.19
N SER A 171 -24.54 -9.39 -17.10
CA SER A 171 -24.23 -10.04 -18.38
C SER A 171 -23.11 -11.09 -18.29
N TRP A 172 -22.68 -11.44 -17.07
CA TRP A 172 -21.61 -12.40 -16.81
C TRP A 172 -21.74 -13.74 -17.57
N PRO A 173 -22.93 -14.36 -17.73
CA PRO A 173 -23.05 -15.63 -18.48
C PRO A 173 -22.54 -15.57 -19.92
N HIS A 174 -22.55 -14.39 -20.55
CA HIS A 174 -21.94 -14.19 -21.87
C HIS A 174 -20.51 -13.68 -21.75
N LEU A 175 -20.25 -12.73 -20.85
CA LEU A 175 -18.92 -12.13 -20.72
C LEU A 175 -17.85 -13.16 -20.30
N GLN A 176 -18.18 -14.07 -19.38
CA GLN A 176 -17.27 -15.15 -18.99
C GLN A 176 -16.77 -15.94 -20.20
N LEU A 177 -17.68 -16.32 -21.11
CA LEU A 177 -17.33 -17.08 -22.31
C LEU A 177 -16.54 -16.24 -23.32
N VAL A 178 -16.82 -14.93 -23.42
CA VAL A 178 -16.04 -14.02 -24.28
C VAL A 178 -14.61 -13.90 -23.76
N TYR A 179 -14.42 -13.73 -22.44
CA TYR A 179 -13.09 -13.69 -21.83
C TYR A 179 -12.36 -15.01 -21.97
N GLU A 180 -13.04 -16.13 -21.75
CA GLU A 180 -12.46 -17.47 -21.91
C GLU A 180 -12.03 -17.73 -23.36
N LEU A 181 -12.87 -17.41 -24.34
CA LEU A 181 -12.52 -17.50 -25.75
C LEU A 181 -11.27 -16.65 -26.07
N PHE A 182 -11.23 -15.41 -25.57
CA PHE A 182 -10.10 -14.52 -25.83
C PHE A 182 -8.82 -15.04 -25.20
N LEU A 183 -8.90 -15.57 -23.98
CA LEU A 183 -7.77 -16.17 -23.30
C LEU A 183 -7.24 -17.40 -24.05
N ARG A 184 -8.12 -18.34 -24.45
CA ARG A 184 -7.72 -19.51 -25.26
C ARG A 184 -7.12 -19.12 -26.60
N PHE A 185 -7.67 -18.09 -27.25
CA PHE A 185 -7.12 -17.53 -28.48
C PHE A 185 -5.70 -16.97 -28.26
N LEU A 186 -5.46 -16.22 -27.19
CA LEU A 186 -4.14 -15.68 -26.86
C LEU A 186 -3.15 -16.75 -26.40
N GLU A 187 -3.60 -17.79 -25.69
CA GLU A 187 -2.75 -18.87 -25.15
C GLU A 187 -2.45 -19.96 -26.17
N SER A 188 -3.22 -20.05 -27.24
CA SER A 188 -3.01 -21.05 -28.28
C SER A 188 -1.57 -21.01 -28.84
N PRO A 189 -0.94 -22.18 -29.05
CA PRO A 189 0.38 -22.27 -29.68
C PRO A 189 0.36 -21.78 -31.13
N ASP A 190 -0.80 -21.81 -31.80
CA ASP A 190 -0.96 -21.35 -33.18
C ASP A 190 -1.08 -19.81 -33.29
N PHE A 191 -1.12 -19.10 -32.14
CA PHE A 191 -1.22 -17.65 -32.11
C PHE A 191 0.09 -16.97 -32.54
N GLN A 192 0.01 -16.16 -33.60
CA GLN A 192 1.11 -15.40 -34.18
C GLN A 192 1.01 -13.92 -33.80
N ALA A 193 1.89 -13.48 -32.89
CA ALA A 193 1.94 -12.09 -32.45
C ALA A 193 2.19 -11.09 -33.60
N ALA A 194 2.88 -11.50 -34.67
CA ALA A 194 3.14 -10.68 -35.84
C ALA A 194 1.87 -10.31 -36.63
N VAL A 195 0.85 -11.17 -36.61
CA VAL A 195 -0.47 -10.90 -37.20
C VAL A 195 -1.33 -10.13 -36.20
N GLY A 196 -1.37 -10.60 -34.95
CA GLY A 196 -2.18 -9.99 -33.88
C GLY A 196 -1.86 -8.51 -33.60
N LYS A 197 -0.60 -8.09 -33.80
CA LYS A 197 -0.18 -6.69 -33.54
C LYS A 197 -0.88 -5.67 -34.44
N LYS A 198 -1.49 -6.10 -35.56
CA LYS A 198 -2.27 -5.23 -36.45
C LYS A 198 -3.62 -4.83 -35.84
N TYR A 199 -4.11 -5.60 -34.86
CA TYR A 199 -5.45 -5.46 -34.28
C TYR A 199 -5.42 -5.17 -32.78
N ILE A 200 -4.38 -5.63 -32.07
CA ILE A 200 -4.13 -5.31 -30.66
C ILE A 200 -3.14 -4.14 -30.62
N ASP A 201 -3.69 -2.93 -30.71
CA ASP A 201 -2.93 -1.68 -30.68
C ASP A 201 -2.99 -1.01 -29.30
N GLN A 202 -2.42 0.19 -29.20
CA GLN A 202 -2.46 0.98 -27.96
C GLN A 202 -3.89 1.34 -27.54
N ARG A 203 -4.81 1.54 -28.49
CA ARG A 203 -6.20 1.88 -28.19
C ARG A 203 -6.95 0.69 -27.61
N PHE A 204 -6.72 -0.51 -28.13
CA PHE A 204 -7.22 -1.76 -27.56
C PHE A 204 -6.76 -1.92 -26.11
N VAL A 205 -5.46 -1.71 -25.86
CA VAL A 205 -4.89 -1.82 -24.51
C VAL A 205 -5.47 -0.78 -23.55
N LEU A 206 -5.68 0.47 -23.99
CA LEU A 206 -6.32 1.50 -23.16
C LEU A 206 -7.73 1.07 -22.74
N ASN A 207 -8.57 0.69 -23.71
CA ASN A 207 -9.94 0.27 -23.40
C ASN A 207 -9.97 -0.98 -22.51
N LEU A 208 -8.96 -1.86 -22.61
CA LEU A 208 -8.83 -3.03 -21.74
C LEU A 208 -8.43 -2.64 -20.32
N LEU A 209 -7.52 -1.67 -20.18
CA LEU A 209 -7.09 -1.14 -18.87
C LEU A 209 -8.22 -0.41 -18.15
N ASP A 210 -9.07 0.33 -18.86
CA ASP A 210 -10.22 1.02 -18.27
C ASP A 210 -11.21 0.05 -17.59
N LEU A 211 -11.26 -1.22 -18.03
CA LEU A 211 -12.12 -2.24 -17.43
C LEU A 211 -11.61 -2.78 -16.09
N PHE A 212 -10.35 -2.53 -15.71
CA PHE A 212 -9.83 -2.96 -14.40
C PHE A 212 -10.53 -2.26 -13.23
N ASP A 213 -11.26 -1.16 -13.48
CA ASP A 213 -12.09 -0.52 -12.46
C ASP A 213 -13.45 -1.22 -12.25
N SER A 214 -13.69 -2.37 -12.90
CA SER A 214 -14.90 -3.17 -12.68
C SER A 214 -15.02 -3.59 -11.22
N GLU A 215 -16.20 -3.40 -10.61
CA GLU A 215 -16.48 -3.87 -9.24
C GLU A 215 -16.47 -5.41 -9.14
N ASP A 216 -16.74 -6.11 -10.26
CA ASP A 216 -16.80 -7.57 -10.30
C ASP A 216 -15.40 -8.19 -10.29
N PRO A 217 -14.96 -8.86 -9.20
CA PRO A 217 -13.63 -9.44 -9.10
C PRO A 217 -13.37 -10.53 -10.16
N ARG A 218 -14.44 -11.18 -10.65
CA ARG A 218 -14.31 -12.22 -11.69
C ARG A 218 -13.84 -11.61 -13.00
N GLU A 219 -14.36 -10.43 -13.35
CA GLU A 219 -13.94 -9.69 -14.54
C GLU A 219 -12.48 -9.24 -14.41
N ARG A 220 -12.10 -8.70 -13.25
CA ARG A 220 -10.72 -8.28 -12.98
C ARG A 220 -9.72 -9.43 -13.06
N ASP A 221 -10.07 -10.62 -12.59
CA ASP A 221 -9.18 -11.80 -12.68
C ASP A 221 -8.95 -12.27 -14.13
N PHE A 222 -9.97 -12.23 -14.98
CA PHE A 222 -9.79 -12.46 -16.42
C PHE A 222 -8.94 -11.38 -17.07
N LEU A 223 -9.23 -10.10 -16.78
CA LEU A 223 -8.46 -8.96 -17.29
C LEU A 223 -6.99 -9.06 -16.91
N LYS A 224 -6.70 -9.45 -15.66
CA LYS A 224 -5.36 -9.70 -15.13
C LYS A 224 -4.59 -10.67 -16.03
N THR A 225 -5.19 -11.84 -16.26
CA THR A 225 -4.57 -12.90 -17.05
C THR A 225 -4.41 -12.49 -18.52
N VAL A 226 -5.43 -11.86 -19.11
CA VAL A 226 -5.40 -11.38 -20.50
C VAL A 226 -4.32 -10.32 -20.70
N LEU A 227 -4.26 -9.30 -19.84
CA LEU A 227 -3.25 -8.24 -19.93
C LEU A 227 -1.84 -8.79 -19.75
N HIS A 228 -1.64 -9.74 -18.82
CA HIS A 228 -0.35 -10.40 -18.63
C HIS A 228 0.09 -11.16 -19.90
N ARG A 229 -0.82 -11.88 -20.56
CA ARG A 229 -0.53 -12.55 -21.85
C ARG A 229 -0.19 -11.56 -22.95
N ILE A 230 -0.93 -10.46 -23.05
CA ILE A 230 -0.65 -9.38 -24.02
C ILE A 230 0.74 -8.79 -23.77
N TYR A 231 1.08 -8.46 -22.52
CA TYR A 231 2.40 -7.94 -22.15
C TYR A 231 3.55 -8.91 -22.50
N GLY A 232 3.30 -10.21 -22.29
CA GLY A 232 4.24 -11.29 -22.63
C GLY A 232 4.50 -11.39 -24.14
N LYS A 233 3.42 -11.45 -24.94
CA LYS A 233 3.49 -11.70 -26.40
C LYS A 233 3.82 -10.47 -27.24
N PHE A 234 3.45 -9.26 -26.80
CA PHE A 234 3.61 -8.03 -27.58
C PHE A 234 4.70 -7.12 -27.00
N LEU A 235 5.96 -7.39 -27.36
CA LEU A 235 7.12 -6.62 -26.88
C LEU A 235 6.99 -5.10 -27.14
N GLY A 236 6.41 -4.70 -28.27
CA GLY A 236 6.21 -3.30 -28.65
C GLY A 236 5.18 -2.55 -27.80
N LEU A 237 4.31 -3.25 -27.06
CA LEU A 237 3.31 -2.65 -26.18
C LEU A 237 3.79 -2.50 -24.72
N ARG A 238 4.91 -3.13 -24.35
CA ARG A 238 5.38 -3.16 -22.94
C ARG A 238 5.60 -1.78 -22.34
N ALA A 239 6.29 -0.88 -23.05
CA ALA A 239 6.55 0.47 -22.59
C ALA A 239 5.24 1.26 -22.41
N PHE A 240 4.29 1.07 -23.34
CA PHE A 240 2.98 1.70 -23.27
C PHE A 240 2.16 1.21 -22.08
N ILE A 241 2.05 -0.11 -21.90
CA ILE A 241 1.32 -0.72 -20.77
C ILE A 241 1.86 -0.21 -19.43
N ARG A 242 3.18 -0.24 -19.23
CA ARG A 242 3.80 0.27 -17.99
C ARG A 242 3.47 1.75 -17.77
N LYS A 243 3.54 2.57 -18.82
CA LYS A 243 3.21 3.99 -18.73
C LYS A 243 1.75 4.21 -18.32
N GLN A 244 0.81 3.45 -18.89
CA GLN A 244 -0.60 3.61 -18.56
C GLN A 244 -0.93 3.13 -17.14
N ILE A 245 -0.38 1.99 -16.72
CA ILE A 245 -0.52 1.54 -15.32
C ILE A 245 0.04 2.60 -14.35
N ASN A 246 1.19 3.20 -14.67
CA ASN A 246 1.74 4.31 -13.86
C ASN A 246 0.76 5.48 -13.76
N ASN A 247 0.15 5.90 -14.87
CA ASN A 247 -0.82 7.00 -14.86
C ASN A 247 -2.04 6.67 -13.99
N MET A 248 -2.55 5.44 -14.07
CA MET A 248 -3.68 4.97 -13.26
C MET A 248 -3.33 5.00 -11.77
N PHE A 249 -2.14 4.51 -11.39
CA PHE A 249 -1.67 4.58 -10.00
C PHE A 249 -1.44 6.00 -9.50
N LEU A 250 -0.91 6.89 -10.34
CA LEU A 250 -0.73 8.30 -9.96
C LEU A 250 -2.08 9.01 -9.75
N SER A 251 -3.04 8.79 -10.64
CA SER A 251 -4.40 9.34 -10.48
C SER A 251 -5.10 8.75 -9.24
N PHE A 252 -4.98 7.44 -9.01
CA PHE A 252 -5.48 6.79 -7.80
C PHE A 252 -4.89 7.42 -6.52
N VAL A 253 -3.57 7.56 -6.42
CA VAL A 253 -2.91 8.05 -5.20
C VAL A 253 -3.14 9.54 -4.94
N PHE A 254 -3.21 10.36 -5.99
CA PHE A 254 -3.16 11.83 -5.85
C PHE A 254 -4.46 12.55 -6.24
N GLU A 255 -5.40 11.90 -6.92
CA GLU A 255 -6.61 12.54 -7.45
C GLU A 255 -7.90 11.89 -6.94
N THR A 256 -8.07 10.57 -7.11
CA THR A 256 -9.38 9.91 -6.88
C THR A 256 -9.51 9.18 -5.55
N ASP A 257 -8.41 8.65 -4.98
CA ASP A 257 -8.39 7.74 -3.82
C ASP A 257 -9.31 6.50 -3.99
N SER A 258 -9.69 6.19 -5.23
CA SER A 258 -10.57 5.07 -5.60
C SER A 258 -10.17 4.48 -6.95
N PHE A 259 -9.91 3.18 -6.96
CA PHE A 259 -9.71 2.35 -8.15
C PHE A 259 -9.77 0.87 -7.74
N ASN A 260 -10.65 0.07 -8.34
CA ASN A 260 -10.91 -1.29 -7.88
C ASN A 260 -9.79 -2.30 -8.22
N GLY A 261 -9.07 -2.09 -9.32
CA GLY A 261 -8.12 -3.06 -9.87
C GLY A 261 -6.67 -2.91 -9.44
N VAL A 262 -6.37 -2.23 -8.32
CA VAL A 262 -4.97 -1.99 -7.88
C VAL A 262 -4.26 -3.32 -7.63
N GLY A 263 -4.91 -4.25 -6.92
CA GLY A 263 -4.32 -5.55 -6.55
C GLY A 263 -3.95 -6.38 -7.78
N GLU A 264 -4.87 -6.51 -8.73
CA GLU A 264 -4.65 -7.29 -9.96
C GLU A 264 -3.57 -6.69 -10.84
N LEU A 265 -3.49 -5.34 -10.95
CA LEU A 265 -2.40 -4.68 -11.67
C LEU A 265 -1.04 -4.90 -10.98
N LEU A 266 -1.01 -4.91 -9.65
CA LEU A 266 0.20 -5.20 -8.89
C LEU A 266 0.66 -6.65 -9.03
N GLU A 267 -0.24 -7.64 -9.12
CA GLU A 267 0.15 -9.04 -9.41
C GLU A 267 0.87 -9.15 -10.76
N ILE A 268 0.35 -8.47 -11.80
CA ILE A 268 1.00 -8.43 -13.12
C ILE A 268 2.37 -7.76 -13.01
N LEU A 269 2.45 -6.63 -12.30
CA LEU A 269 3.70 -5.92 -12.12
C LEU A 269 4.73 -6.75 -11.34
N GLY A 270 4.31 -7.51 -10.33
CA GLY A 270 5.19 -8.42 -9.60
C GLY A 270 5.85 -9.44 -10.53
N SER A 271 5.08 -10.05 -11.45
CA SER A 271 5.61 -10.93 -12.50
C SER A 271 6.58 -10.19 -13.44
N ILE A 272 6.22 -8.96 -13.83
CA ILE A 272 7.06 -8.12 -14.71
C ILE A 272 8.40 -7.74 -14.06
N ILE A 273 8.38 -7.36 -12.78
CA ILE A 273 9.55 -6.94 -12.00
C ILE A 273 10.51 -8.11 -11.84
N ASN A 274 10.00 -9.30 -11.53
CA ASN A 274 10.83 -10.50 -11.46
C ASN A 274 11.52 -10.79 -12.81
N GLY A 275 10.88 -10.46 -13.94
CA GLY A 275 11.47 -10.56 -15.28
C GLY A 275 12.44 -9.44 -15.69
N PHE A 276 12.76 -8.46 -14.84
CA PHE A 276 13.69 -7.39 -15.19
C PHE A 276 15.12 -7.89 -15.36
N ALA A 277 15.78 -7.41 -16.42
CA ALA A 277 17.19 -7.66 -16.66
C ALA A 277 18.07 -6.80 -15.73
N LEU A 278 19.21 -7.37 -15.33
CA LEU A 278 20.23 -6.66 -14.57
C LEU A 278 21.33 -6.12 -15.51
N PRO A 279 21.86 -4.91 -15.25
CA PRO A 279 21.48 -3.97 -14.19
C PRO A 279 20.10 -3.32 -14.43
N LEU A 280 19.39 -3.01 -13.35
CA LEU A 280 18.08 -2.34 -13.42
C LEU A 280 18.17 -1.00 -14.16
N LYS A 281 17.22 -0.74 -15.06
CA LYS A 281 17.16 0.54 -15.77
C LYS A 281 16.70 1.66 -14.84
N GLN A 282 17.16 2.89 -15.11
CA GLN A 282 16.76 4.06 -14.32
C GLN A 282 15.24 4.28 -14.30
N GLU A 283 14.53 3.97 -15.40
CA GLU A 283 13.06 4.03 -15.44
C GLU A 283 12.38 3.16 -14.37
N HIS A 284 12.96 1.99 -14.06
CA HIS A 284 12.41 1.06 -13.07
C HIS A 284 12.67 1.56 -11.65
N LYS A 285 13.85 2.13 -11.40
CA LYS A 285 14.17 2.77 -10.10
C LYS A 285 13.25 3.96 -9.83
N VAL A 286 12.97 4.76 -10.85
CA VAL A 286 12.01 5.88 -10.75
C VAL A 286 10.60 5.36 -10.49
N PHE A 287 10.17 4.29 -11.16
CA PHE A 287 8.88 3.65 -10.93
C PHE A 287 8.70 3.18 -9.48
N LEU A 288 9.70 2.50 -8.91
CA LEU A 288 9.69 2.12 -7.48
C LEU A 288 9.44 3.34 -6.58
N VAL A 289 10.29 4.37 -6.70
CA VAL A 289 10.29 5.51 -5.76
C VAL A 289 9.09 6.45 -5.96
N LYS A 290 8.66 6.66 -7.20
CA LYS A 290 7.65 7.66 -7.55
C LYS A 290 6.23 7.10 -7.70
N VAL A 291 6.08 5.79 -7.86
CA VAL A 291 4.77 5.17 -8.08
C VAL A 291 4.49 4.10 -7.02
N LEU A 292 5.34 3.08 -6.87
CA LEU A 292 5.09 1.98 -5.91
C LEU A 292 5.11 2.46 -4.45
N LEU A 293 6.16 3.17 -4.01
CA LEU A 293 6.23 3.59 -2.60
C LEU A 293 5.07 4.52 -2.19
N PRO A 294 4.62 5.48 -3.01
CA PRO A 294 3.41 6.25 -2.71
C PRO A 294 2.10 5.45 -2.59
N LEU A 295 1.99 4.24 -3.15
CA LEU A 295 0.79 3.39 -3.00
C LEU A 295 0.56 2.90 -1.57
N HIS A 296 1.48 3.12 -0.64
CA HIS A 296 1.27 2.87 0.80
C HIS A 296 0.40 3.94 1.48
N LYS A 297 0.17 5.10 0.83
CA LYS A 297 -0.58 6.23 1.41
C LYS A 297 -2.10 6.03 1.46
N PRO A 298 -2.78 5.55 0.40
CA PRO A 298 -4.24 5.40 0.37
C PRO A 298 -4.80 4.63 1.56
N ARG A 299 -6.05 4.90 1.90
CA ARG A 299 -6.68 4.33 3.11
C ARG A 299 -6.94 2.83 2.94
N CYS A 300 -7.38 2.42 1.76
CA CYS A 300 -7.69 1.04 1.35
C CYS A 300 -6.46 0.17 1.04
N LEU A 301 -5.32 0.45 1.69
CA LEU A 301 -4.07 -0.30 1.48
C LEU A 301 -4.24 -1.80 1.72
N SER A 302 -5.05 -2.17 2.70
CA SER A 302 -5.46 -3.54 3.05
C SER A 302 -5.83 -4.42 1.86
N LEU A 303 -6.49 -3.86 0.84
CA LEU A 303 -7.01 -4.61 -0.31
C LEU A 303 -5.91 -5.12 -1.24
N TYR A 304 -4.75 -4.46 -1.26
CA TYR A 304 -3.68 -4.73 -2.21
C TYR A 304 -2.28 -4.77 -1.57
N HIS A 305 -2.20 -4.72 -0.24
CA HIS A 305 -0.95 -4.63 0.51
C HIS A 305 0.00 -5.79 0.20
N ALA A 306 -0.51 -7.03 0.19
CA ALA A 306 0.32 -8.22 -0.04
C ALA A 306 0.99 -8.18 -1.43
N GLN A 307 0.24 -7.77 -2.45
CA GLN A 307 0.73 -7.62 -3.81
C GLN A 307 1.76 -6.48 -3.93
N LEU A 308 1.55 -5.38 -3.18
CA LEU A 308 2.47 -4.24 -3.14
C LEU A 308 3.79 -4.62 -2.45
N ALA A 309 3.72 -5.24 -1.27
CA ALA A 309 4.86 -5.72 -0.51
C ALA A 309 5.70 -6.69 -1.36
N TYR A 310 5.05 -7.66 -2.03
CA TYR A 310 5.73 -8.54 -2.97
C TYR A 310 6.48 -7.77 -4.07
N CYS A 311 5.87 -6.75 -4.67
CA CYS A 311 6.54 -5.92 -5.68
C CYS A 311 7.77 -5.19 -5.12
N VAL A 312 7.70 -4.67 -3.89
CA VAL A 312 8.81 -3.98 -3.22
C VAL A 312 9.96 -4.94 -2.91
N VAL A 313 9.64 -6.10 -2.32
CA VAL A 313 10.62 -7.17 -2.03
C VAL A 313 11.32 -7.62 -3.31
N GLN A 314 10.57 -7.87 -4.39
CA GLN A 314 11.14 -8.22 -5.69
C GLN A 314 12.11 -7.16 -6.24
N PHE A 315 11.83 -5.87 -6.03
CA PHE A 315 12.76 -4.81 -6.41
C PHE A 315 14.08 -4.86 -5.63
N ILE A 316 14.01 -5.17 -4.33
CA ILE A 316 15.17 -5.29 -3.44
C ILE A 316 16.00 -6.53 -3.79
N GLU A 317 15.35 -7.66 -4.10
CA GLU A 317 16.05 -8.87 -4.57
C GLU A 317 16.83 -8.63 -5.87
N LYS A 318 16.34 -7.75 -6.76
CA LYS A 318 17.05 -7.38 -7.99
C LYS A 318 18.21 -6.42 -7.77
N ASP A 319 18.10 -5.52 -6.79
CA ASP A 319 19.13 -4.51 -6.48
C ASP A 319 19.01 -4.05 -5.01
N SER A 320 19.79 -4.70 -4.13
CA SER A 320 19.82 -4.44 -2.70
C SER A 320 20.24 -3.01 -2.34
N THR A 321 20.87 -2.28 -3.25
CA THR A 321 21.26 -0.88 -3.02
C THR A 321 20.06 0.07 -2.91
N LEU A 322 18.87 -0.38 -3.30
CA LEU A 322 17.63 0.38 -3.22
C LEU A 322 17.02 0.38 -1.80
N THR A 323 17.43 -0.55 -0.93
CA THR A 323 16.83 -0.74 0.40
C THR A 323 16.78 0.53 1.26
N PRO A 324 17.84 1.34 1.39
CA PRO A 324 17.77 2.57 2.19
C PRO A 324 16.70 3.55 1.69
N GLN A 325 16.52 3.68 0.37
CA GLN A 325 15.50 4.57 -0.21
C GLN A 325 14.08 4.06 0.05
N VAL A 326 13.89 2.73 0.05
CA VAL A 326 12.61 2.10 0.41
C VAL A 326 12.28 2.38 1.87
N PHE A 327 13.22 2.15 2.80
CA PHE A 327 13.01 2.44 4.22
C PHE A 327 12.74 3.92 4.50
N ASP A 328 13.47 4.83 3.87
CA ASP A 328 13.22 6.26 4.01
C ASP A 328 11.78 6.62 3.61
N ALA A 329 11.24 5.98 2.56
CA ALA A 329 9.87 6.21 2.12
C ALA A 329 8.83 5.57 3.06
N LEU A 330 9.01 4.30 3.46
CA LEU A 330 8.11 3.61 4.38
C LEU A 330 8.03 4.34 5.72
N LEU A 331 9.18 4.73 6.29
CA LEU A 331 9.23 5.50 7.53
C LEU A 331 8.61 6.90 7.40
N LYS A 332 8.75 7.53 6.22
CA LYS A 332 8.07 8.80 5.92
C LYS A 332 6.55 8.65 5.83
N PHE A 333 6.06 7.54 5.29
CA PHE A 333 4.63 7.26 5.12
C PHE A 333 4.01 6.50 6.30
N TRP A 334 4.78 6.29 7.38
CA TRP A 334 4.36 5.50 8.53
C TRP A 334 2.98 5.93 9.07
N PRO A 335 2.00 5.00 9.17
CA PRO A 335 0.66 5.31 9.65
C PRO A 335 0.69 5.84 11.09
N ARG A 336 -0.05 6.93 11.36
CA ARG A 336 -0.15 7.52 12.71
C ARG A 336 -1.55 7.43 13.32
N THR A 337 -2.55 7.11 12.51
CA THR A 337 -3.97 7.16 12.88
C THR A 337 -4.72 5.86 12.56
N CYS A 338 -4.06 4.88 11.94
CA CYS A 338 -4.67 3.59 11.58
C CYS A 338 -3.74 2.46 12.02
N SER A 339 -4.12 1.77 13.11
CA SER A 339 -3.34 0.68 13.69
C SER A 339 -3.29 -0.56 12.78
N ALA A 340 -4.36 -0.83 12.01
CA ALA A 340 -4.36 -1.91 11.03
C ALA A 340 -3.28 -1.71 9.96
N LYS A 341 -3.17 -0.49 9.40
CA LYS A 341 -2.07 -0.14 8.49
C LYS A 341 -0.71 -0.20 9.16
N GLU A 342 -0.60 0.20 10.42
CA GLU A 342 0.68 0.10 11.15
C GLU A 342 1.15 -1.36 11.30
N VAL A 343 0.22 -2.29 11.55
CA VAL A 343 0.51 -3.74 11.56
C VAL A 343 0.95 -4.24 10.18
N MET A 344 0.32 -3.76 9.10
CA MET A 344 0.72 -4.09 7.72
C MET A 344 2.14 -3.62 7.40
N PHE A 345 2.48 -2.37 7.76
CA PHE A 345 3.84 -1.82 7.58
C PHE A 345 4.89 -2.61 8.37
N LEU A 346 4.57 -3.03 9.61
CA LEU A 346 5.45 -3.91 10.37
C LEU A 346 5.64 -5.26 9.68
N GLY A 347 4.59 -5.78 9.04
CA GLY A 347 4.64 -6.96 8.18
C GLY A 347 5.63 -6.83 7.03
N GLU A 348 5.44 -5.81 6.21
CA GLU A 348 6.30 -5.54 5.05
C GLU A 348 7.75 -5.27 5.46
N VAL A 349 7.97 -4.54 6.56
CA VAL A 349 9.31 -4.28 7.06
C VAL A 349 10.01 -5.58 7.48
N GLU A 350 9.31 -6.53 8.10
CA GLU A 350 9.89 -7.83 8.42
C GLU A 350 10.27 -8.60 7.15
N GLU A 351 9.38 -8.66 6.15
CA GLU A 351 9.67 -9.32 4.87
C GLU A 351 10.90 -8.72 4.16
N ILE A 352 11.06 -7.39 4.20
CA ILE A 352 12.24 -6.73 3.63
C ILE A 352 13.50 -7.05 4.43
N LEU A 353 13.42 -7.11 5.76
CA LEU A 353 14.56 -7.44 6.61
C LEU A 353 14.99 -8.91 6.46
N ASP A 354 14.09 -9.81 6.07
CA ASP A 354 14.42 -11.22 5.87
C ASP A 354 15.39 -11.44 4.68
N ILE A 355 15.41 -10.49 3.73
CA ILE A 355 16.28 -10.54 2.53
C ILE A 355 17.36 -9.44 2.50
N ILE A 356 17.50 -8.64 3.56
CA ILE A 356 18.40 -7.48 3.56
C ILE A 356 19.87 -7.91 3.66
N GLU A 357 20.75 -7.33 2.86
CA GLU A 357 22.20 -7.52 3.06
C GLU A 357 22.71 -6.76 4.31
N PRO A 358 23.65 -7.32 5.10
CA PRO A 358 24.19 -6.66 6.29
C PRO A 358 24.76 -5.25 6.05
N GLU A 359 25.34 -5.01 4.87
CA GLU A 359 25.86 -3.71 4.45
C GLU A 359 24.77 -2.65 4.30
N GLN A 360 23.58 -3.04 3.85
CA GLN A 360 22.43 -2.16 3.72
C GLN A 360 21.73 -1.98 5.07
N PHE A 361 21.66 -3.04 5.88
CA PHE A 361 21.11 -2.99 7.23
C PHE A 361 21.77 -1.89 8.07
N LYS A 362 23.10 -1.80 8.05
CA LYS A 362 23.89 -0.76 8.74
C LYS A 362 23.46 0.67 8.44
N LYS A 363 22.89 0.94 7.24
CA LYS A 363 22.46 2.28 6.82
C LYS A 363 21.10 2.67 7.38
N ILE A 364 20.29 1.70 7.80
CA ILE A 364 18.89 1.91 8.21
C ILE A 364 18.65 1.65 9.71
N ILE A 365 19.63 1.10 10.45
CA ILE A 365 19.50 0.71 11.86
C ILE A 365 18.86 1.82 12.70
N GLU A 366 19.47 3.00 12.72
CA GLU A 366 19.02 4.07 13.61
C GLU A 366 17.57 4.52 13.34
N PRO A 367 17.17 4.89 12.11
CA PRO A 367 15.80 5.31 11.85
C PRO A 367 14.78 4.17 12.02
N LEU A 368 15.12 2.94 11.62
CA LEU A 368 14.26 1.77 11.79
C LEU A 368 13.98 1.46 13.26
N PHE A 369 15.02 1.28 14.08
CA PHE A 369 14.84 0.90 15.48
C PHE A 369 14.26 2.04 16.33
N LYS A 370 14.45 3.31 15.95
CA LYS A 370 13.71 4.43 16.55
C LYS A 370 12.20 4.32 16.30
N GLN A 371 11.79 3.80 15.14
CA GLN A 371 10.39 3.57 14.84
C GLN A 371 9.85 2.32 15.54
N LEU A 372 10.59 1.20 15.53
CA LEU A 372 10.22 -0.01 16.27
C LEU A 372 10.08 0.25 17.78
N ALA A 373 10.95 1.07 18.38
CA ALA A 373 10.86 1.47 19.78
C ALA A 373 9.51 2.15 20.12
N LYS A 374 8.96 2.93 19.18
CA LYS A 374 7.62 3.53 19.31
C LYS A 374 6.52 2.49 19.17
N CYS A 375 6.65 1.57 18.21
CA CYS A 375 5.66 0.51 17.96
C CYS A 375 5.54 -0.44 19.16
N VAL A 376 6.68 -0.86 19.73
CA VAL A 376 6.74 -1.65 20.96
C VAL A 376 6.16 -0.87 22.16
N SER A 377 6.30 0.46 22.15
CA SER A 377 5.70 1.34 23.16
C SER A 377 4.23 1.67 22.90
N SER A 378 3.62 1.15 21.84
CA SER A 378 2.25 1.46 21.48
C SER A 378 1.29 0.89 22.52
N PRO A 379 0.26 1.64 22.95
CA PRO A 379 -0.80 1.11 23.80
C PRO A 379 -1.71 0.11 23.06
N HIS A 380 -1.65 0.08 21.73
CA HIS A 380 -2.43 -0.82 20.88
C HIS A 380 -1.76 -2.20 20.83
N PHE A 381 -2.39 -3.20 21.43
CA PHE A 381 -1.75 -4.50 21.66
C PHE A 381 -1.29 -5.18 20.36
N GLN A 382 -2.07 -5.13 19.27
CA GLN A 382 -1.69 -5.76 18.00
C GLN A 382 -0.43 -5.12 17.39
N VAL A 383 -0.22 -3.81 17.57
CA VAL A 383 0.96 -3.11 17.05
C VAL A 383 2.19 -3.50 17.87
N ALA A 384 2.06 -3.47 19.21
CA ALA A 384 3.14 -3.84 20.11
C ALA A 384 3.55 -5.32 19.95
N GLU A 385 2.57 -6.22 19.87
CA GLU A 385 2.77 -7.65 19.62
C GLU A 385 3.49 -7.89 18.29
N ARG A 386 2.97 -7.32 17.20
CA ARG A 386 3.57 -7.47 15.86
C ARG A 386 5.01 -6.96 15.80
N ALA A 387 5.33 -5.87 16.50
CA ALA A 387 6.68 -5.33 16.58
C ALA A 387 7.62 -6.20 17.43
N LEU A 388 7.11 -6.83 18.50
CA LEU A 388 7.89 -7.73 19.35
C LEU A 388 8.22 -9.06 18.66
N TYR A 389 7.43 -9.50 17.67
CA TYR A 389 7.70 -10.72 16.90
C TYR A 389 8.93 -10.63 15.99
N PHE A 390 9.50 -9.44 15.77
CA PHE A 390 10.78 -9.29 15.08
C PHE A 390 11.91 -10.07 15.76
N TRP A 391 11.83 -10.28 17.09
CA TRP A 391 12.80 -11.06 17.85
C TRP A 391 12.65 -12.58 17.70
N ASN A 392 11.59 -13.05 17.03
CA ASN A 392 11.40 -14.46 16.74
C ASN A 392 12.06 -14.88 15.41
N ASN A 393 12.39 -13.91 14.54
CA ASN A 393 13.08 -14.18 13.28
C ASN A 393 14.58 -14.33 13.55
N GLU A 394 15.13 -15.51 13.25
CA GLU A 394 16.53 -15.85 13.50
C GLU A 394 17.51 -14.95 12.72
N TYR A 395 17.18 -14.61 11.48
CA TYR A 395 18.02 -13.74 10.66
C TYR A 395 18.07 -12.31 11.20
N ILE A 396 16.91 -11.72 11.51
CA ILE A 396 16.83 -10.41 12.13
C ILE A 396 17.59 -10.40 13.47
N LEU A 397 17.46 -11.46 14.27
CA LEU A 397 18.16 -11.57 15.54
C LEU A 397 19.68 -11.57 15.36
N SER A 398 20.21 -12.31 14.37
CA SER A 398 21.64 -12.31 14.05
C SER A 398 22.16 -10.93 13.63
N LEU A 399 21.39 -10.18 12.84
CA LEU A 399 21.72 -8.81 12.45
C LEU A 399 21.75 -7.86 13.66
N ILE A 400 20.83 -8.07 14.62
CA ILE A 400 20.78 -7.32 15.89
C ILE A 400 21.99 -7.66 16.76
N GLU A 401 22.40 -8.92 16.84
CA GLU A 401 23.53 -9.37 17.65
C GLU A 401 24.84 -8.71 17.18
N GLU A 402 25.11 -8.76 15.88
CA GLU A 402 26.29 -8.11 15.26
C GLU A 402 26.32 -6.60 15.45
N ASN A 403 25.16 -5.95 15.54
CA ASN A 403 25.01 -4.50 15.68
C ASN A 403 24.44 -4.08 17.04
N SER A 404 24.60 -4.92 18.06
CA SER A 404 24.00 -4.75 19.39
C SER A 404 24.36 -3.41 20.04
N GLY A 405 25.59 -2.93 19.83
CA GLY A 405 26.07 -1.64 20.30
C GLY A 405 25.29 -0.43 19.80
N GLN A 406 24.62 -0.53 18.65
CA GLN A 406 23.76 0.53 18.10
C GLN A 406 22.27 0.29 18.38
N VAL A 407 21.82 -0.97 18.29
CA VAL A 407 20.41 -1.32 18.43
C VAL A 407 19.92 -1.24 19.89
N MET A 408 20.68 -1.83 20.82
CA MET A 408 20.25 -1.95 22.22
C MET A 408 20.01 -0.58 22.88
N PRO A 409 20.90 0.43 22.74
CA PRO A 409 20.66 1.75 23.34
C PRO A 409 19.37 2.44 22.87
N ILE A 410 18.93 2.16 21.64
CA ILE A 410 17.71 2.73 21.05
C ILE A 410 16.45 2.02 21.60
N MET A 411 16.48 0.69 21.64
CA MET A 411 15.32 -0.13 22.01
C MET A 411 15.12 -0.25 23.53
N PHE A 412 16.21 -0.24 24.30
CA PHE A 412 16.19 -0.52 25.74
C PHE A 412 15.25 0.41 26.54
N PRO A 413 15.27 1.75 26.37
CA PRO A 413 14.38 2.63 27.11
C PRO A 413 12.89 2.33 26.90
N ALA A 414 12.51 1.94 25.67
CA ALA A 414 11.15 1.58 25.32
C ALA A 414 10.73 0.26 25.98
N LEU A 415 11.51 -0.81 25.79
CA LEU A 415 11.25 -2.12 26.37
C LEU A 415 11.17 -2.06 27.91
N TYR A 416 12.14 -1.39 28.54
CA TYR A 416 12.22 -1.32 29.99
C TYR A 416 11.03 -0.56 30.61
N ARG A 417 10.53 0.49 29.94
CA ARG A 417 9.32 1.21 30.37
C ARG A 417 8.08 0.32 30.27
N ILE A 418 7.86 -0.31 29.11
CA ILE A 418 6.67 -1.11 28.82
C ILE A 418 6.56 -2.34 29.71
N SER A 419 7.70 -2.95 30.11
CA SER A 419 7.72 -4.05 31.08
C SER A 419 7.07 -3.74 32.43
N LYS A 420 6.91 -2.45 32.78
CA LYS A 420 6.39 -2.00 34.09
C LYS A 420 4.99 -1.39 34.01
N GLU A 421 4.62 -0.85 32.86
CA GLU A 421 3.50 0.10 32.74
C GLU A 421 2.45 -0.33 31.70
N HIS A 422 2.67 -1.44 30.97
CA HIS A 422 1.71 -1.89 29.95
C HIS A 422 0.48 -2.60 30.57
N TRP A 423 -0.71 -2.29 30.06
CA TRP A 423 -1.97 -2.81 30.59
C TRP A 423 -2.23 -4.29 30.21
N ASN A 424 -1.75 -4.72 29.05
CA ASN A 424 -1.88 -6.09 28.55
C ASN A 424 -0.68 -6.95 29.00
N GLN A 425 -0.97 -8.03 29.74
CA GLN A 425 0.04 -8.93 30.31
C GLN A 425 0.80 -9.78 29.28
N THR A 426 0.19 -10.10 28.14
CA THR A 426 0.87 -10.84 27.05
C THR A 426 2.02 -10.00 26.49
N ILE A 427 1.80 -8.71 26.27
CA ILE A 427 2.84 -7.77 25.82
C ILE A 427 3.96 -7.67 26.85
N VAL A 428 3.62 -7.59 28.14
CA VAL A 428 4.60 -7.57 29.23
C VAL A 428 5.48 -8.83 29.17
N ALA A 429 4.89 -10.02 29.00
CA ALA A 429 5.62 -11.27 28.88
C ALA A 429 6.55 -11.32 27.65
N LEU A 430 6.07 -10.88 26.48
CA LEU A 430 6.89 -10.77 25.26
C LEU A 430 8.08 -9.82 25.46
N VAL A 431 7.85 -8.66 26.08
CA VAL A 431 8.92 -7.70 26.40
C VAL A 431 9.95 -8.29 27.34
N TYR A 432 9.55 -9.06 28.36
CA TYR A 432 10.49 -9.76 29.23
C TYR A 432 11.36 -10.78 28.47
N ASN A 433 10.77 -11.51 27.51
CA ASN A 433 11.53 -12.41 26.65
C ASN A 433 12.58 -11.64 25.83
N VAL A 434 12.19 -10.54 25.20
CA VAL A 434 13.13 -9.70 24.43
C VAL A 434 14.24 -9.11 25.32
N LEU A 435 13.91 -8.63 26.52
CA LEU A 435 14.91 -8.13 27.47
C LEU A 435 15.89 -9.23 27.92
N LYS A 436 15.42 -10.48 28.07
CA LYS A 436 16.27 -11.62 28.36
C LYS A 436 17.22 -11.91 27.20
N THR A 437 16.73 -11.91 25.96
CA THR A 437 17.58 -12.07 24.76
C THR A 437 18.65 -10.97 24.68
N PHE A 438 18.29 -9.72 24.99
CA PHE A 438 19.24 -8.59 25.04
C PHE A 438 20.35 -8.79 26.09
N MET A 439 19.99 -9.33 27.25
CA MET A 439 20.95 -9.66 28.31
C MET A 439 21.89 -10.81 27.90
N GLU A 440 21.38 -11.81 27.18
CA GLU A 440 22.17 -12.93 26.67
C GLU A 440 23.13 -12.50 25.55
N MET A 441 22.71 -11.60 24.65
CA MET A 441 23.54 -11.07 23.57
C MET A 441 24.70 -10.20 24.07
N ASN A 442 24.44 -9.26 24.98
CA ASN A 442 25.47 -8.36 25.51
C ASN A 442 25.16 -7.89 26.94
N GLY A 443 25.42 -8.76 27.91
CA GLY A 443 25.15 -8.49 29.33
C GLY A 443 25.83 -7.24 29.88
N LYS A 444 27.06 -6.92 29.45
CA LYS A 444 27.77 -5.70 29.89
C LYS A 444 27.05 -4.43 29.46
N LEU A 445 26.70 -4.35 28.17
CA LEU A 445 25.95 -3.22 27.63
C LEU A 445 24.56 -3.12 28.26
N PHE A 446 23.91 -4.26 28.51
CA PHE A 446 22.61 -4.30 29.20
C PHE A 446 22.67 -3.67 30.59
N ASP A 447 23.69 -3.99 31.39
CA ASP A 447 23.88 -3.40 32.72
C ASP A 447 24.16 -1.90 32.66
N GLU A 448 25.01 -1.47 31.72
CA GLU A 448 25.30 -0.05 31.48
C GLU A 448 24.03 0.74 31.09
N LEU A 449 23.23 0.21 30.17
CA LEU A 449 21.97 0.82 29.74
C LEU A 449 20.95 0.89 30.88
N THR A 450 20.91 -0.15 31.74
CA THR A 450 20.06 -0.15 32.94
C THR A 450 20.46 0.96 33.91
N ALA A 451 21.76 1.17 34.14
CA ALA A 451 22.28 2.24 34.99
C ALA A 451 21.98 3.63 34.39
N ASN A 452 22.25 3.81 33.10
CA ASN A 452 22.00 5.06 32.37
C ASN A 452 20.52 5.43 32.35
N TYR A 453 19.63 4.45 32.14
CA TYR A 453 18.18 4.67 32.18
C TYR A 453 17.72 5.16 33.55
N LYS A 454 18.22 4.57 34.64
CA LYS A 454 17.91 5.03 36.01
C LYS A 454 18.38 6.46 36.25
N LEU A 455 19.58 6.81 35.77
CA LEU A 455 20.15 8.16 35.90
C LEU A 455 19.34 9.20 35.13
N GLU A 456 19.00 8.93 33.86
CA GLU A 456 18.18 9.84 33.04
C GLU A 456 16.77 10.00 33.63
N ARG A 457 16.14 8.92 34.12
CA ARG A 457 14.83 9.02 34.82
C ARG A 457 14.91 9.89 36.08
N GLN A 458 16.00 9.84 36.83
CA GLN A 458 16.20 10.72 37.99
C GLN A 458 16.39 12.18 37.56
N LYS A 459 17.14 12.42 36.48
CA LYS A 459 17.38 13.75 35.91
C LYS A 459 16.10 14.37 35.34
N GLU A 460 15.25 13.59 34.67
CA GLU A 460 13.93 14.02 34.21
C GLU A 460 13.03 14.43 35.37
N LYS A 461 12.97 13.64 36.45
CA LYS A 461 12.23 14.00 37.67
C LYS A 461 12.75 15.29 38.32
N ARG A 462 14.07 15.52 38.32
CA ARG A 462 14.66 16.78 38.83
C ARG A 462 14.25 17.97 37.96
N LYS A 463 14.33 17.85 36.63
CA LYS A 463 13.88 18.89 35.69
C LYS A 463 12.38 19.18 35.82
N GLU A 464 11.56 18.15 36.04
CA GLU A 464 10.13 18.32 36.27
C GLU A 464 9.87 19.13 37.55
N LYS A 465 10.56 18.80 38.65
CA LYS A 465 10.50 19.56 39.89
C LYS A 465 10.99 21.01 39.73
N GLU A 466 12.10 21.22 39.02
CA GLU A 466 12.61 22.57 38.73
C GLU A 466 11.60 23.40 37.93
N ARG A 467 10.91 22.80 36.94
CA ARG A 467 9.82 23.46 36.21
C ARG A 467 8.65 23.79 37.12
N GLU A 468 8.23 22.86 37.98
CA GLU A 468 7.15 23.08 38.95
C GLU A 468 7.50 24.21 39.93
N ASP A 469 8.73 24.25 40.43
CA ASP A 469 9.22 25.30 41.33
C ASP A 469 9.28 26.67 40.62
N LEU A 470 9.67 26.70 39.34
CA LEU A 470 9.63 27.92 38.51
C LEU A 470 8.19 28.43 38.33
N TRP A 471 7.23 27.54 38.03
CA TRP A 471 5.82 27.90 37.91
C TRP A 471 5.23 28.40 39.23
N LYS A 472 5.58 27.77 40.37
CA LYS A 472 5.18 28.24 41.70
C LYS A 472 5.74 29.62 42.03
N ARG A 473 7.00 29.88 41.68
CA ARG A 473 7.62 31.22 41.83
C ARG A 473 6.90 32.26 40.97
N LEU A 474 6.54 31.92 39.73
CA LEU A 474 5.79 32.81 38.85
C LEU A 474 4.41 33.14 39.44
N ALA A 475 3.67 32.14 39.93
CA ALA A 475 2.38 32.34 40.59
C ALA A 475 2.49 33.18 41.89
N ALA A 476 3.57 33.02 42.65
CA ALA A 476 3.82 33.84 43.84
C ALA A 476 4.10 35.32 43.49
N VAL A 477 4.82 35.58 42.39
CA VAL A 477 5.08 36.94 41.87
C VAL A 477 3.80 37.58 41.34
N GLU A 478 2.88 36.79 40.76
CA GLU A 478 1.58 37.28 40.29
C GLU A 478 0.66 37.70 41.45
N LEU A 479 0.67 36.95 42.57
CA LEU A 479 -0.11 37.27 43.78
C LEU A 479 0.47 38.45 44.58
N ASN A 480 1.79 38.58 44.62
CA ASN A 480 2.51 39.65 45.32
C ASN A 480 3.54 40.30 44.38
N PRO A 481 3.09 41.14 43.44
CA PRO A 481 4.01 41.85 42.57
C PRO A 481 4.94 42.72 43.43
N PRO A 482 6.26 42.73 43.17
CA PRO A 482 7.20 43.57 43.90
C PRO A 482 6.75 45.03 43.84
N LYS A 483 6.59 45.68 45.00
CA LYS A 483 6.14 47.09 45.11
C LYS A 483 7.16 48.12 44.65
N ASP A 484 8.34 47.68 44.20
CA ASP A 484 9.48 48.52 43.93
C ASP A 484 10.18 48.06 42.65
N ARG A 485 9.66 48.57 41.53
CA ARG A 485 10.25 48.74 40.19
C ARG A 485 9.09 48.86 39.23
N ASP A 486 8.93 50.04 38.61
CA ASP A 486 8.18 50.15 37.37
C ASP A 486 8.58 48.96 36.48
N PRO A 487 7.64 48.20 35.92
CA PRO A 487 8.00 47.23 34.92
C PRO A 487 8.65 48.05 33.80
N HIS A 488 9.99 48.02 33.72
CA HIS A 488 10.66 48.24 32.46
C HIS A 488 10.13 47.10 31.57
N ILE A 489 9.00 47.38 30.93
CA ILE A 489 8.45 46.63 29.81
C ILE A 489 9.68 46.35 28.98
N LEU A 490 10.01 45.05 28.90
CA LEU A 490 11.08 44.45 28.13
C LEU A 490 11.58 45.43 27.07
N SER A 491 12.87 45.79 27.15
CA SER A 491 13.47 46.73 26.21
C SER A 491 12.92 46.44 24.82
N LYS A 492 12.50 47.47 24.07
CA LYS A 492 11.99 47.33 22.68
C LYS A 492 13.01 46.71 21.71
N THR A 493 14.10 46.18 22.23
CA THR A 493 15.05 45.31 21.56
C THR A 493 14.34 44.02 21.18
N PRO A 494 14.12 43.76 19.88
CA PRO A 494 13.54 42.50 19.45
C PRO A 494 14.41 41.33 19.95
N LEU A 495 13.76 40.22 20.35
CA LEU A 495 14.41 38.98 20.81
C LEU A 495 15.44 38.40 19.81
N THR A 496 15.52 38.96 18.60
CA THR A 496 16.49 38.63 17.56
C THR A 496 17.94 39.03 17.90
N ASN A 497 18.19 39.82 18.95
CA ASN A 497 19.54 40.26 19.31
C ASN A 497 20.27 39.36 20.33
N PHE A 498 19.63 38.27 20.81
CA PHE A 498 20.25 37.30 21.72
C PHE A 498 20.94 36.12 21.00
N THR A 499 21.12 36.19 19.68
CA THR A 499 22.02 35.30 18.94
C THR A 499 23.47 35.77 19.12
N THR A 500 24.00 35.60 20.33
CA THR A 500 25.44 35.67 20.55
C THR A 500 26.08 34.57 19.72
N LYS A 501 26.86 34.97 18.70
CA LYS A 501 27.74 34.08 17.95
C LYS A 501 28.56 33.27 18.93
N ARG A 502 28.36 31.95 18.94
CA ARG A 502 29.20 31.02 19.68
C ARG A 502 30.58 31.07 19.03
N GLU A 503 31.51 31.82 19.62
CA GLU A 503 32.92 31.80 19.22
C GLU A 503 33.45 30.37 19.40
N LEU A 504 33.72 29.70 18.28
CA LEU A 504 34.41 28.42 18.26
C LEU A 504 35.90 28.67 18.57
N PRO A 505 36.57 27.80 19.36
CA PRO A 505 37.99 27.96 19.68
C PRO A 505 38.83 27.97 18.41
N ALA A 506 39.79 28.90 18.34
CA ALA A 506 40.72 29.06 17.24
C ALA A 506 41.57 27.78 17.05
N GLY A 507 41.32 27.04 15.98
CA GLY A 507 42.12 25.90 15.55
C GLY A 507 41.38 25.09 14.50
N TYR A 508 41.96 25.00 13.30
CA TYR A 508 41.44 24.35 12.08
C TYR A 508 40.50 25.19 11.23
N GLY A 509 41.10 25.91 10.27
CA GLY A 509 40.38 26.49 9.15
C GLY A 509 39.96 25.44 8.12
N LEU A 510 38.93 25.76 7.35
CA LEU A 510 38.97 25.88 5.89
C LEU A 510 37.56 26.14 5.31
N ILE A 511 37.48 27.27 4.59
CA ILE A 511 36.70 27.54 3.36
C ILE A 511 35.16 27.65 3.46
N ALA A 512 34.69 28.89 3.29
CA ALA A 512 33.34 29.22 2.81
C ALA A 512 33.41 29.75 1.37
N PRO A 513 32.36 29.57 0.55
CA PRO A 513 32.09 30.46 -0.56
C PRO A 513 30.84 31.32 -0.31
N THR A 514 30.98 32.58 -0.68
CA THR A 514 30.03 33.68 -0.66
C THR A 514 28.85 33.47 -1.61
N ASN A 515 27.64 33.91 -1.24
CA ASN A 515 26.81 34.75 -2.12
C ASN A 515 25.68 35.46 -1.37
N SER A 516 25.64 36.77 -1.57
CA SER A 516 24.70 37.77 -1.09
C SER A 516 23.56 37.97 -2.08
N VAL A 517 22.30 38.04 -1.64
CA VAL A 517 21.28 38.95 -2.21
C VAL A 517 20.30 39.36 -1.10
N ILE A 518 20.15 40.68 -0.96
CA ILE A 518 19.25 41.44 -0.10
C ILE A 518 17.95 41.65 -0.87
N ASP A 519 16.78 41.51 -0.24
CA ASP A 519 15.66 42.42 -0.55
C ASP A 519 14.66 42.59 0.60
N LYS A 520 14.26 43.85 0.77
CA LYS A 520 13.43 44.41 1.85
C LYS A 520 11.95 44.46 1.43
N ALA A 521 11.05 44.31 2.39
CA ALA A 521 9.64 44.75 2.27
C ALA A 521 9.21 45.57 3.51
N PRO A 522 8.55 46.72 3.36
CA PRO A 522 7.90 47.41 4.47
C PRO A 522 6.37 47.39 4.35
N ASN A 523 5.70 47.14 5.48
CA ASN A 523 4.26 47.32 5.67
C ASN A 523 3.93 48.81 5.86
N PHE A 524 2.87 49.29 5.22
CA PHE A 524 2.18 50.53 5.61
C PHE A 524 0.66 50.31 5.62
N ASN A 525 0.05 50.65 6.75
CA ASN A 525 -1.38 50.63 7.00
C ASN A 525 -1.83 52.10 7.10
N LYS A 526 -2.83 52.53 6.31
CA LYS A 526 -3.91 53.46 6.74
C LYS A 526 -4.81 53.94 5.59
N ARG A 527 -6.11 53.77 5.86
CA ARG A 527 -7.24 54.71 5.64
C ARG A 527 -7.86 54.87 4.24
N SER A 528 -9.07 54.30 4.18
CA SER A 528 -10.37 54.95 3.96
C SER A 528 -10.84 55.33 2.54
N ASN A 529 -11.98 54.70 2.24
CA ASN A 529 -13.21 55.24 1.66
C ASN A 529 -13.41 55.32 0.13
N THR A 530 -14.38 54.48 -0.29
CA THR A 530 -15.57 54.76 -1.13
C THR A 530 -15.43 54.97 -2.63
N GLY A 531 -16.29 54.23 -3.37
CA GLY A 531 -16.82 54.61 -4.68
C GLY A 531 -16.50 53.60 -5.78
N THR A 532 -17.22 52.49 -5.88
CA THR A 532 -18.35 52.24 -6.82
C THR A 532 -18.01 52.11 -8.31
N ASN A 533 -18.44 50.96 -8.84
CA ASN A 533 -19.02 50.69 -10.16
C ASN A 533 -18.15 50.20 -11.32
N SER A 534 -18.35 48.88 -11.54
CA SER A 534 -18.96 48.25 -12.72
C SER A 534 -18.11 47.91 -13.94
N SER A 535 -18.22 46.61 -14.29
CA SER A 535 -18.37 46.04 -15.64
C SER A 535 -17.19 46.20 -16.61
N SER A 536 -16.82 45.28 -17.49
CA SER A 536 -17.27 43.94 -17.87
C SER A 536 -16.31 43.50 -19.01
N ILE A 537 -16.33 42.20 -19.33
CA ILE A 537 -15.97 41.59 -20.62
C ILE A 537 -14.52 41.10 -20.84
N LYS A 538 -14.47 39.76 -20.84
CA LYS A 538 -13.60 38.77 -21.50
C LYS A 538 -12.73 39.23 -22.68
N LYS A 539 -11.52 38.66 -22.71
CA LYS A 539 -11.07 37.77 -23.80
C LYS A 539 -10.82 36.39 -23.22
#